data_AF-A0A815NG24-F1
#
_entry.id   AF-A0A815NG24-F1
#
_cell.length_a   1.000
_cell.length_b   1.000
_cell.length_c   1.000
_cell.angle_alpha   90.00
_cell.angle_beta   90.00
_cell.angle_gamma   90.00
#
_symmetry.space_group_name_H-M   'P 1'
#
loop_
_entity.id
_entity.type
_entity.pdbx_description
1 polymer ?
#
loop_
_entity_poly.entity_id
_entity_poly.type
_entity_poly.pdbx_seq_one_letter_code
_entity_poly.pdbx_strand_id
1 'polypeptide(L)'
;MQTVSFKIVRTSNGDSWVEAHDKMYSPSQIGAFATKDAGQIAGLNVLRVVSKPTAAAFAYDLQKTNDKIIAVYDLGGGTFDIFIQF
;
A
#
# COMPACT_ATOMS: atom_id res chain seq x y z
N MET A 1 2.24 27.39 -7.15
CA MET A 1 3.45 26.59 -7.43
C MET A 1 3.05 25.13 -7.31
N GLN A 2 3.14 24.37 -8.40
CA GLN A 2 2.80 22.94 -8.40
C GLN A 2 4.08 22.19 -8.03
N THR A 3 4.13 21.62 -6.82
CA THR A 3 5.36 21.05 -6.22
C THR A 3 5.76 19.71 -6.83
N VAL A 4 4.89 19.10 -7.63
CA VAL A 4 5.04 17.75 -8.19
C VAL A 4 4.81 17.78 -9.70
N SER A 5 5.43 16.85 -10.41
CA SER A 5 5.39 16.73 -11.88
C SER A 5 4.11 16.08 -12.44
N PHE A 6 3.17 15.69 -11.58
CA PHE A 6 1.92 15.04 -11.95
C PHE A 6 0.69 15.81 -11.46
N LYS A 7 -0.45 15.62 -12.13
CA LYS A 7 -1.70 16.29 -11.81
C LYS A 7 -2.37 15.61 -10.62
N ILE A 8 -2.51 16.36 -9.52
CA ILE A 8 -3.32 15.94 -8.37
C ILE A 8 -4.74 16.48 -8.58
N VAL A 9 -5.74 15.62 -8.41
CA VAL A 9 -7.16 15.94 -8.54
C VAL A 9 -7.89 15.62 -7.24
N ARG A 10 -8.87 16.45 -6.90
CA ARG A 10 -9.76 16.21 -5.76
C ARG A 10 -10.98 15.43 -6.24
N THR A 11 -11.28 14.31 -5.57
CA THR A 11 -12.45 13.48 -5.87
C THR A 11 -13.71 14.03 -5.18
N SER A 12 -14.88 13.50 -5.55
CA SER A 12 -16.18 13.92 -5.03
C SER A 12 -16.35 13.69 -3.52
N ASN A 13 -15.67 12.69 -2.96
CA ASN A 13 -15.62 12.44 -1.51
C ASN A 13 -14.56 13.29 -0.79
N GLY A 14 -13.80 14.13 -1.52
CA GLY A 14 -12.81 15.04 -0.97
C GLY A 14 -11.39 14.51 -0.91
N ASP A 15 -11.15 13.25 -1.28
CA ASP A 15 -9.80 12.66 -1.33
C ASP A 15 -8.94 13.27 -2.45
N SER A 16 -7.62 13.14 -2.30
CA SER A 16 -6.65 13.56 -3.32
C SER A 16 -6.15 12.36 -4.11
N TRP A 17 -6.40 12.35 -5.41
CA TRP A 17 -5.99 11.30 -6.35
C TRP A 17 -5.05 11.89 -7.40
N VAL A 18 -4.43 11.03 -8.21
CA VAL A 18 -3.59 11.44 -9.33
C VAL A 18 -4.31 11.16 -10.64
N GLU A 19 -4.27 12.11 -11.56
CA GLU A 19 -4.80 11.94 -12.91
C GLU A 19 -3.64 11.68 -13.89
N ALA A 20 -3.73 10.58 -14.63
CA ALA A 20 -2.80 10.22 -15.70
C ALA A 20 -3.55 9.56 -16.85
N HIS A 21 -3.26 9.97 -18.09
CA HIS A 21 -3.93 9.46 -19.30
C HIS A 21 -5.47 9.48 -19.18
N ASP A 22 -6.03 10.59 -18.70
CA ASP A 22 -7.46 10.81 -18.47
C ASP A 22 -8.13 9.80 -17.52
N LYS A 23 -7.33 9.08 -16.72
CA LYS A 23 -7.78 8.16 -15.68
C LYS A 23 -7.31 8.65 -14.32
N MET A 24 -8.17 8.49 -13.32
CA MET A 24 -7.85 8.82 -11.93
C MET A 24 -7.39 7.57 -11.19
N TYR A 25 -6.33 7.71 -10.41
CA TYR A 25 -5.73 6.65 -9.61
C TYR A 25 -5.58 7.11 -8.17
N SER A 26 -5.98 6.26 -7.23
CA SER A 26 -5.72 6.52 -5.82
C SER A 26 -4.22 6.33 -5.53
N PRO A 27 -3.67 7.01 -4.50
CA PRO A 27 -2.27 6.84 -4.13
C PRO A 27 -1.86 5.37 -3.90
N SER A 28 -2.75 4.58 -3.26
CA SER A 28 -2.51 3.15 -3.00
C SER A 28 -2.42 2.31 -4.27
N GLN A 29 -3.19 2.65 -5.31
CA GLN A 29 -3.13 1.95 -6.60
C GLN A 29 -1.79 2.20 -7.29
N ILE A 30 -1.32 3.45 -7.30
CA ILE A 30 -0.04 3.82 -7.93
C ILE A 30 1.11 3.05 -7.29
N GLY A 31 1.18 3.01 -5.96
CA GLY A 31 2.23 2.27 -5.24
C GLY A 31 2.20 0.76 -5.53
N ALA A 32 0.99 0.17 -5.59
CA ALA A 32 0.84 -1.24 -5.89
C ALA A 32 1.27 -1.58 -7.33
N PHE A 33 0.93 -0.73 -8.32
CA PHE A 33 1.36 -0.92 -9.71
C PHE A 33 2.88 -0.80 -9.84
N ALA A 34 3.48 0.25 -9.27
CA ALA A 34 4.93 0.43 -9.31
C ALA A 34 5.69 -0.78 -8.73
N THR A 35 5.19 -1.33 -7.62
CA THR A 35 5.80 -2.52 -6.98
C THR A 35 5.66 -3.77 -7.87
N LYS A 36 4.48 -3.96 -8.47
CA LYS A 36 4.23 -5.09 -9.37
C LYS A 36 5.10 -5.02 -10.62
N ASP A 37 5.17 -3.85 -11.24
CA ASP A 37 5.95 -3.62 -12.45
C ASP A 37 7.45 -3.84 -12.17
N ALA A 38 7.95 -3.34 -11.03
CA ALA A 38 9.34 -3.59 -10.62
C ALA A 38 9.65 -5.09 -10.49
N GLY A 39 8.73 -5.88 -9.90
CA GLY A 39 8.89 -7.33 -9.82
C GLY A 39 8.89 -8.01 -11.19
N GLN A 40 8.02 -7.59 -12.10
CA GLN A 40 7.99 -8.11 -13.47
C GLN A 40 9.26 -7.79 -14.25
N ILE A 41 9.79 -6.57 -14.12
CA ILE A 41 11.06 -6.15 -14.72
C ILE A 41 12.22 -7.00 -14.17
N ALA A 42 12.17 -7.37 -12.89
CA ALA A 42 13.13 -8.29 -12.28
C ALA A 42 12.94 -9.76 -12.71
N GLY A 43 12.02 -10.07 -13.62
CA GLY A 43 11.75 -11.43 -14.11
C GLY A 43 10.88 -12.27 -13.16
N LEU A 44 10.19 -11.64 -12.20
CA LEU A 44 9.32 -12.34 -11.26
C LEU A 44 7.89 -12.43 -11.79
N ASN A 45 7.26 -13.59 -11.60
CA ASN A 45 5.82 -13.73 -11.73
C ASN A 45 5.14 -13.18 -10.45
N VAL A 46 4.76 -11.90 -10.46
CA VAL A 46 4.15 -11.24 -9.30
C VAL A 46 2.69 -11.66 -9.14
N LEU A 47 2.44 -12.63 -8.25
CA LEU A 47 1.11 -13.17 -7.97
C LEU A 47 0.23 -12.20 -7.17
N ARG A 48 0.81 -11.51 -6.19
CA ARG A 48 0.09 -10.60 -5.30
C ARG A 48 1.03 -9.57 -4.69
N VAL A 49 0.55 -8.34 -4.56
CA VAL A 49 1.14 -7.32 -3.68
C VAL A 49 0.36 -7.34 -2.37
N VAL A 50 1.06 -7.50 -1.25
CA VAL A 50 0.47 -7.55 0.10
C VAL A 50 0.93 -6.31 0.86
N SER A 51 0.05 -5.73 1.67
CA SER A 51 0.43 -4.61 2.53
C SER A 51 1.39 -5.10 3.63
N LYS A 52 2.31 -4.24 4.06
CA LYS A 52 3.24 -4.55 5.14
C LYS A 52 2.57 -5.04 6.43
N PRO A 53 1.54 -4.37 6.98
CA PRO A 53 0.97 -4.80 8.24
C PRO A 53 0.27 -6.16 8.14
N THR A 54 -0.37 -6.47 7.01
CA THR A 54 -0.97 -7.79 6.78
C THR A 54 0.10 -8.87 6.69
N ALA A 55 1.21 -8.61 5.99
CA ALA A 55 2.34 -9.54 5.94
C ALA A 55 2.97 -9.77 7.33
N ALA A 56 3.10 -8.71 8.14
CA ALA A 56 3.60 -8.79 9.51
C ALA A 56 2.66 -9.57 10.43
N ALA A 57 1.35 -9.36 10.31
CA ALA A 57 0.34 -10.12 11.05
C ALA A 57 0.42 -11.61 10.70
N PHE A 58 0.47 -11.97 9.41
CA PHE A 58 0.65 -13.36 8.98
C PHE A 58 1.96 -13.97 9.49
N ALA A 59 3.08 -13.23 9.45
CA ALA A 59 4.36 -13.71 9.95
C ALA A 59 4.34 -13.99 11.46
N TYR A 60 3.65 -13.13 12.23
CA TYR A 60 3.46 -13.32 13.66
C TYR A 60 2.56 -14.53 13.98
N ASP A 61 1.51 -14.73 13.20
CA ASP A 61 0.49 -15.75 13.43
C ASP A 61 0.91 -17.16 12.97
N LEU A 62 1.81 -17.26 11.99
CA LEU A 62 2.36 -18.53 11.46
C LEU A 62 2.98 -19.47 12.52
N GLN A 63 3.23 -19.00 13.74
CA GLN A 63 3.79 -19.79 14.83
C GLN A 63 2.88 -19.94 16.06
N LYS A 64 1.65 -19.37 16.06
CA LYS A 64 0.80 -19.31 17.25
C LYS A 64 -0.60 -19.85 16.96
N THR A 65 -1.13 -20.66 17.87
CA THR A 65 -2.39 -21.40 17.67
C THR A 65 -3.58 -20.81 18.41
N ASN A 66 -3.49 -19.56 18.88
CA ASN A 66 -4.53 -18.95 19.71
C ASN A 66 -5.09 -17.71 19.04
N ASP A 67 -6.42 -17.64 18.94
CA ASP A 67 -7.15 -16.46 18.50
C ASP A 67 -6.79 -15.25 19.38
N LYS A 68 -6.20 -14.23 18.75
CA LYS A 68 -5.77 -13.00 19.41
C LYS A 68 -5.98 -11.83 18.47
N ILE A 69 -6.47 -10.72 19.04
CA ILE A 69 -6.44 -9.44 18.35
C ILE A 69 -4.99 -8.93 18.36
N ILE A 70 -4.46 -8.61 17.19
CA ILE A 70 -3.07 -8.17 17.01
C ILE A 70 -3.05 -6.73 16.53
N ALA A 71 -2.26 -5.89 17.20
CA ALA A 71 -1.91 -4.57 16.72
C ALA A 71 -0.50 -4.59 16.13
N VAL A 72 -0.37 -4.21 14.86
CA VAL A 72 0.90 -4.02 14.17
C VAL A 72 1.21 -2.54 14.12
N TYR A 73 2.38 -2.17 14.64
CA TYR A 73 2.93 -0.81 14.58
C TYR A 73 4.14 -0.83 13.62
N ASP A 74 4.03 -0.14 12.48
CA ASP A 74 5.12 0.02 11.51
C ASP A 74 5.68 1.45 11.61
N LEU A 75 6.93 1.55 12.09
CA LEU A 75 7.68 2.79 12.24
C LEU A 75 8.69 2.92 11.09
N GLY A 76 8.27 3.55 9.99
CA GLY A 76 9.11 3.81 8.84
C GLY A 76 9.82 5.17 8.89
N GLY A 77 10.73 5.40 7.95
CA GLY A 77 11.47 6.68 7.84
C GLY A 77 10.63 7.88 7.35
N GLY A 78 9.36 7.68 7.02
CA GLY A 78 8.45 8.73 6.54
C GLY A 78 6.97 8.49 6.80
N THR A 79 6.58 7.31 7.32
CA THR A 79 5.20 7.00 7.72
C THR A 79 5.21 6.25 9.05
N PHE A 80 4.13 6.41 9.80
CA PHE A 80 3.81 5.59 10.96
C PHE A 80 2.43 4.98 10.72
N ASP A 81 2.39 3.66 10.55
CA ASP A 81 1.18 2.94 10.20
C ASP A 81 0.76 2.02 11.36
N ILE A 82 -0.53 2.03 11.70
CA ILE A 82 -1.13 1.13 12.69
C ILE A 82 -2.17 0.27 12.00
N PHE A 83 -2.12 -1.04 12.25
CA PHE A 83 -3.10 -1.98 11.75
C PHE A 83 -3.58 -2.91 12.86
N ILE A 84 -4.89 -3.13 12.95
CA ILE A 84 -5.50 -4.07 13.89
C ILE A 84 -6.04 -5.27 13.10
N GLN A 85 -5.52 -6.45 13.40
CA GLN A 85 -6.03 -7.73 12.93
C GLN A 85 -6.97 -8.29 14.02
N PHE A 86 -8.22 -8.52 13.64
CA PHE A 86 -9.19 -9.27 14.43
C PHE A 86 -9.18 -10.74 14.01
#